data_AF-A0A947GXY7-F1
#
_entry.id   AF-A0A947GXY7-F1
#
_cell.length_a   1.000
_cell.length_b   1.000
_cell.length_c   1.000
_cell.angle_alpha   90.00
_cell.angle_beta   90.00
_cell.angle_gamma   90.00
#
_symmetry.space_group_name_H-M   'P 1'
#
loop_
_entity.id
_entity.type
_entity.pdbx_description
1 polymer ?
#
loop_
_entity_poly.entity_id
_entity_poly.type
_entity_poly.pdbx_seq_one_letter_code
_entity_poly.pdbx_strand_id
1 'polypeptide(L)'
;MSSSHSSVMDASTLRERLMAPEPMPRVTALHALEEEAELEQGASPARVALANAAARFVERGIPYYSVQDPHYRAWVSKAVSYWERLHHHAG
;
A
#
# COMPACT_ATOMS: atom_id res chain seq x y z
N MET A 1 -24.16 -8.48 -12.74
CA MET A 1 -24.12 -7.29 -11.88
C MET A 1 -22.68 -7.13 -11.42
N SER A 2 -21.90 -6.34 -12.15
CA SER A 2 -20.49 -6.13 -11.85
C SER A 2 -20.39 -5.01 -10.82
N SER A 3 -20.04 -5.34 -9.58
CA SER A 3 -19.74 -4.34 -8.56
C SER A 3 -18.49 -3.58 -8.99
N SER A 4 -18.69 -2.41 -9.60
CA SER A 4 -17.65 -1.41 -9.80
C SER A 4 -17.35 -0.80 -8.44
N HIS A 5 -16.46 -1.43 -7.66
CA HIS A 5 -15.79 -0.70 -6.60
C HIS A 5 -14.90 0.31 -7.31
N SER A 6 -15.37 1.55 -7.42
CA SER A 6 -14.47 2.68 -7.63
C SER A 6 -13.40 2.55 -6.55
N SER A 7 -12.20 2.09 -6.91
CA SER A 7 -11.06 2.19 -6.01
C SER A 7 -10.79 3.68 -5.84
N VAL A 8 -11.31 4.25 -4.76
CA VAL A 8 -11.18 5.69 -4.41
C VAL A 8 -9.71 6.02 -4.11
N MET A 9 -8.82 5.03 -4.10
CA MET A 9 -7.41 5.20 -3.79
C MET A 9 -6.53 4.77 -4.96
N ASP A 10 -6.00 5.74 -5.69
CA ASP A 10 -4.88 5.51 -6.60
C ASP A 10 -3.53 5.69 -5.87
N ALA A 11 -2.43 5.43 -6.59
CA ALA A 11 -1.08 5.57 -6.03
C ALA A 11 -0.78 6.99 -5.52
N SER A 12 -1.40 8.02 -6.12
CA SER A 12 -1.23 9.41 -5.69
C SER A 12 -1.94 9.68 -4.37
N THR A 13 -3.17 9.18 -4.23
CA THR A 13 -4.01 9.27 -3.03
C THR A 13 -3.40 8.51 -1.87
N LEU A 14 -2.83 7.32 -2.14
CA LEU A 14 -2.09 6.55 -1.15
C LEU A 14 -0.89 7.36 -0.63
N ARG A 15 -0.09 7.95 -1.53
CA ARG A 15 1.06 8.77 -1.15
C ARG A 15 0.63 9.96 -0.30
N GLU A 16 -0.41 10.69 -0.73
CA GLU A 16 -0.93 11.85 0.01
C GLU A 16 -1.34 11.46 1.43
N ARG A 17 -2.13 10.39 1.58
CA ARG A 17 -2.59 9.91 2.89
C ARG A 17 -1.47 9.42 3.78
N LEU A 18 -0.47 8.73 3.24
CA LEU A 18 0.73 8.32 3.99
C LEU A 18 1.60 9.50 4.43
N MET A 19 1.50 10.64 3.74
CA MET A 19 2.19 11.88 4.07
C MET A 19 1.36 12.83 4.97
N ALA A 20 0.13 12.45 5.31
CA ALA A 20 -0.74 13.29 6.14
C ALA A 20 -0.12 13.55 7.53
N PRO A 21 -0.28 14.76 8.08
CA PRO A 21 0.21 15.07 9.42
C PRO A 21 -0.54 14.26 10.49
N GLU A 22 -1.82 13.96 10.29
CA GLU A 22 -2.65 13.18 11.20
C GLU A 22 -2.29 11.68 11.14
N PRO A 23 -2.35 10.94 12.26
CA PRO A 23 -2.09 9.50 12.27
C PRO A 23 -3.12 8.67 11.49
N MET A 24 -4.40 8.99 11.62
CA MET A 24 -5.49 8.16 11.08
C MET A 24 -5.42 7.97 9.55
N PRO A 25 -5.25 9.01 8.72
CA PRO A 25 -5.13 8.81 7.27
C PRO A 25 -3.98 7.89 6.88
N ARG A 26 -2.86 7.96 7.61
CA ARG A 26 -1.69 7.11 7.36
C ARG A 26 -1.99 5.65 7.69
N VAL A 27 -2.65 5.39 8.81
CA VAL A 27 -3.07 4.03 9.20
C VAL A 27 -4.06 3.46 8.19
N THR A 28 -5.07 4.23 7.79
CA THR A 28 -6.03 3.79 6.77
C THR A 28 -5.37 3.47 5.43
N ALA A 29 -4.40 4.29 5.00
CA ALA A 29 -3.66 4.03 3.77
C ALA A 29 -2.78 2.78 3.87
N LEU A 30 -2.12 2.55 5.02
CA LEU A 30 -1.33 1.35 5.22
C LEU A 30 -2.21 0.09 5.25
N HIS A 31 -3.39 0.16 5.86
CA HIS A 31 -4.33 -0.97 5.92
C HIS A 31 -4.88 -1.33 4.54
N ALA A 32 -5.16 -0.35 3.68
CA ALA A 32 -5.55 -0.68 2.31
C ALA A 32 -4.45 -1.42 1.53
N LEU A 33 -3.17 -1.09 1.75
CA LEU A 33 -2.07 -1.86 1.14
C LEU A 33 -2.03 -3.30 1.68
N GLU A 34 -2.43 -3.52 2.92
CA GLU A 34 -2.63 -4.85 3.51
C GLU A 34 -3.73 -5.62 2.78
N GLU A 35 -4.91 -5.02 2.64
CA GLU A 35 -6.06 -5.61 1.95
C GLU A 35 -5.70 -6.01 0.51
N GLU A 36 -4.99 -5.15 -0.23
CA GLU A 36 -4.54 -5.46 -1.60
C GLU A 36 -3.54 -6.63 -1.65
N ALA A 37 -2.70 -6.79 -0.63
CA ALA A 37 -1.80 -7.94 -0.54
C ALA A 37 -2.58 -9.24 -0.21
N GLU A 38 -3.69 -9.16 0.53
CA GLU A 38 -4.54 -10.32 0.84
C GLU A 38 -5.30 -10.83 -0.39
N LEU A 39 -5.75 -9.93 -1.28
CA LEU A 39 -6.45 -10.29 -2.52
C LEU A 39 -5.61 -11.18 -3.45
N GLU A 40 -4.29 -11.09 -3.38
CA GLU A 40 -3.35 -11.79 -4.25
C GLU A 40 -2.95 -13.20 -3.79
N GLN A 41 -3.45 -13.66 -2.63
CA GLN A 41 -3.05 -14.94 -2.05
C GLN A 41 -3.50 -16.17 -2.85
N GLY A 42 -4.43 -16.00 -3.81
CA GLY A 42 -4.87 -17.04 -4.75
C GLY A 42 -4.30 -16.91 -6.17
N ALA A 43 -3.40 -15.95 -6.42
CA ALA A 43 -2.90 -15.63 -7.75
C ALA A 43 -1.69 -16.50 -8.17
N SER A 44 -1.03 -16.13 -9.27
CA SER A 44 0.18 -16.82 -9.72
C SER A 44 1.31 -16.77 -8.66
N PRO A 45 2.28 -17.71 -8.68
CA PRO A 45 3.37 -17.71 -7.69
C PRO A 45 4.15 -16.39 -7.60
N ALA A 46 4.33 -15.68 -8.72
CA ALA A 46 4.99 -14.38 -8.75
C ALA A 46 4.17 -13.29 -8.04
N ARG A 47 2.84 -13.34 -8.16
CA ARG A 47 1.91 -12.42 -7.47
C ARG A 47 1.86 -12.71 -5.98
N VAL A 48 1.80 -13.98 -5.59
CA VAL A 48 1.88 -14.40 -4.17
C VAL A 48 3.20 -13.95 -3.54
N ALA A 49 4.33 -14.06 -4.26
CA ALA A 49 5.62 -13.57 -3.76
C ALA A 49 5.64 -12.04 -3.55
N LEU A 50 5.03 -11.28 -4.46
CA LEU A 50 4.86 -9.82 -4.32
C LEU A 50 3.97 -9.48 -3.12
N ALA A 51 2.83 -10.16 -3.00
CA ALA A 51 1.87 -10.01 -1.91
C ALA A 51 2.53 -10.26 -0.55
N ASN A 52 3.26 -11.37 -0.40
CA ASN A 52 4.00 -11.68 0.82
C ASN A 52 5.07 -10.62 1.15
N ALA A 53 5.71 -10.03 0.14
CA ALA A 53 6.66 -8.95 0.36
C ALA A 53 5.98 -7.65 0.83
N ALA A 54 4.77 -7.35 0.34
CA ALA A 54 3.96 -6.22 0.78
C ALA A 54 3.41 -6.45 2.19
N ALA A 55 2.86 -7.63 2.49
CA ALA A 55 2.37 -7.99 3.83
C ALA A 55 3.47 -7.86 4.90
N ARG A 56 4.67 -8.40 4.63
CA ARG A 56 5.84 -8.25 5.53
C ARG A 56 6.33 -6.81 5.68
N PHE A 57 6.01 -5.94 4.72
CA PHE A 57 6.31 -4.52 4.82
C PHE A 57 5.29 -3.83 5.73
N VAL A 58 3.99 -4.12 5.54
CA VAL A 58 2.89 -3.58 6.36
C VAL A 58 2.98 -4.02 7.81
N GLU A 59 3.32 -5.28 8.09
CA GLU A 59 3.47 -5.85 9.44
C GLU A 59 4.43 -5.04 10.34
N ARG A 60 5.39 -4.33 9.74
CA ARG A 60 6.34 -3.48 10.49
C ARG A 60 5.71 -2.17 11.00
N GLY A 61 4.55 -1.80 10.48
CA GLY A 61 3.84 -0.57 10.81
C GLY A 61 4.47 0.69 10.22
N ILE A 62 3.91 1.83 10.62
CA ILE A 62 4.36 3.16 10.22
C ILE A 62 5.57 3.56 11.08
N PRO A 63 6.70 3.97 10.48
CA PRO A 63 7.86 4.46 11.23
C PRO A 63 7.52 5.70 12.07
N TYR A 64 8.13 5.83 13.24
CA TYR A 64 7.95 6.96 14.17
C TYR A 64 8.62 8.28 13.72
N TYR A 65 9.16 8.35 12.51
CA TYR A 65 9.82 9.53 11.97
C TYR A 65 8.83 10.64 11.61
N SER A 66 9.32 11.88 11.55
CA SER A 66 8.57 12.99 10.96
C SER A 66 8.29 12.71 9.48
N VAL A 67 7.17 13.19 8.95
CA VAL A 67 6.84 13.08 7.50
C VAL A 67 7.86 13.81 6.61
N GLN A 68 8.62 14.75 7.17
CA GLN A 68 9.70 15.45 6.47
C GLN A 68 11.02 14.66 6.47
N ASP A 69 11.14 13.63 7.31
CA ASP A 69 12.35 12.82 7.42
C ASP A 69 12.62 12.05 6.11
N PRO A 70 13.86 12.06 5.59
CA PRO A 70 14.21 11.32 4.36
C PRO A 70 13.90 9.81 4.45
N HIS A 71 14.07 9.20 5.62
CA HIS A 71 13.77 7.77 5.82
C HIS A 71 12.27 7.50 5.79
N TYR A 72 11.45 8.42 6.32
CA TYR A 72 10.00 8.33 6.19
C TYR A 72 9.58 8.43 4.72
N ARG A 73 10.11 9.41 3.99
CA ARG A 73 9.81 9.59 2.56
C ARG A 73 10.23 8.39 1.70
N ALA A 74 11.36 7.77 2.03
CA ALA A 74 11.80 6.53 1.40
C ALA A 74 10.85 5.36 1.71
N TRP A 75 10.39 5.26 2.96
CA TRP A 75 9.38 4.27 3.37
C TRP A 75 8.06 4.47 2.60
N VAL A 76 7.57 5.71 2.49
CA VAL A 76 6.36 6.03 1.70
C VAL A 76 6.55 5.65 0.23
N SER A 77 7.71 5.97 -0.36
CA SER A 77 8.01 5.60 -1.74
C SER A 77 7.97 4.09 -1.97
N LYS A 78 8.45 3.32 -0.98
CA LYS A 78 8.39 1.85 -1.03
C LYS A 78 6.95 1.33 -0.91
N ALA A 79 6.13 1.90 -0.03
CA ALA A 79 4.71 1.56 0.09
C ALA A 79 3.96 1.79 -1.24
N VAL A 80 4.17 2.95 -1.86
CA VAL A 80 3.56 3.29 -3.16
C VAL A 80 4.03 2.34 -4.26
N SER A 81 5.30 1.95 -4.27
CA SER A 81 5.80 0.98 -5.25
C SER A 81 5.14 -0.40 -5.11
N TYR A 82 4.84 -0.87 -3.89
CA TYR A 82 4.07 -2.09 -3.71
C TYR A 82 2.65 -1.95 -4.25
N TRP A 83 1.99 -0.83 -3.93
CA TRP A 83 0.65 -0.54 -4.43
C TRP A 83 0.58 -0.58 -5.96
N GLU A 84 1.48 0.15 -6.63
CA GLU A 84 1.55 0.18 -8.10
C GLU A 84 1.78 -1.20 -8.69
N ARG A 85 2.68 -2.00 -8.11
CA ARG A 85 2.98 -3.35 -8.61
C ARG A 85 1.86 -4.36 -8.36
N LEU A 86 1.10 -4.19 -7.27
CA LEU A 86 -0.10 -4.99 -7.02
C LEU A 86 -1.21 -4.63 -8.01
N HIS A 87 -1.36 -3.36 -8.39
CA HIS A 87 -2.38 -2.95 -9.36
C HIS A 87 -1.98 -3.14 -10.83
N HIS A 88 -0.69 -3.13 -11.15
CA HIS A 88 -0.22 -3.49 -12.49
C HIS A 88 -0.27 -5.02 -12.66
N HIS A 89 -1.06 -5.48 -13.64
CA HIS A 89 -1.38 -6.88 -14.01
C HIS A 89 -2.71 -7.48 -13.50
N ALA A 90 -3.76 -6.67 -13.34
CA ALA A 90 -5.14 -7.13 -13.45
C ALA A 90 -5.62 -7.19 -14.93
N GLY A 91 -4.82 -7.80 -15.79
CA GLY A 91 -5.08 -7.96 -17.23
C GLY A 91 -4.74 -9.36 -17.70
#